data_AF-A0A8J7KUB6-F1
#
_entry.id   AF-A0A8J7KUB6-F1
#
_cell.length_a   1.000
_cell.length_b   1.000
_cell.length_c   1.000
_cell.angle_alpha   90.00
_cell.angle_beta   90.00
_cell.angle_gamma   90.00
#
_symmetry.space_group_name_H-M   'P 1'
#
loop_
_entity.id
_entity.type
_entity.pdbx_description
1 polymer ?
#
loop_
_entity_poly.entity_id
_entity_poly.type
_entity_poly.pdbx_seq_one_letter_code
_entity_poly.pdbx_strand_id
1 'polypeptide(L)'
;MEMSKKLPLRMCTGCGEMKSKKEMIRVLKTPEDEIVIDSTGKKNGRGAYICCSVSCLQKAIKTKGLERSLKVSIPKELVETLEKEMVLLESGKQENI
;
A
#
# COMPACT_ATOMS: atom_id res chain seq x y z
N MET A 1 -21.96 -6.07 -26.20
CA MET A 1 -20.59 -5.55 -26.15
C MET A 1 -20.09 -5.69 -24.71
N GLU A 2 -19.33 -6.73 -24.42
CA GLU A 2 -18.65 -6.85 -23.13
C GLU A 2 -17.69 -5.67 -23.01
N MET A 3 -18.01 -4.71 -22.15
CA MET A 3 -17.03 -3.72 -21.71
C MET A 3 -15.96 -4.49 -20.96
N SER A 4 -14.89 -4.86 -21.65
CA SER A 4 -13.65 -5.36 -21.06
C SER A 4 -13.24 -4.35 -20.00
N LYS A 5 -13.59 -4.63 -18.73
CA LYS A 5 -13.31 -3.75 -17.61
C LYS A 5 -11.79 -3.63 -17.55
N LYS A 6 -11.25 -2.52 -18.07
CA LYS A 6 -9.84 -2.18 -17.92
C LYS A 6 -9.54 -2.26 -16.43
N LEU A 7 -8.79 -3.28 -16.03
CA LEU A 7 -8.38 -3.44 -14.65
C LEU A 7 -7.66 -2.14 -14.27
N PRO A 8 -8.12 -1.40 -13.25
CA PRO A 8 -7.50 -0.15 -12.91
C PRO A 8 -6.07 -0.43 -12.45
N LEU A 9 -5.12 0.03 -13.26
CA LEU A 9 -3.71 0.02 -12.92
C LEU A 9 -3.43 1.15 -11.95
N ARG A 10 -2.60 0.88 -10.95
CA ARG A 10 -2.15 1.85 -9.96
C ARG A 10 -0.63 1.89 -9.96
N MET A 11 -0.09 3.08 -9.80
CA MET A 11 1.35 3.28 -9.67
C MET A 11 1.78 2.93 -8.25
N CYS A 12 2.79 2.08 -8.12
CA CYS A 12 3.40 1.81 -6.82
C CYS A 12 4.21 3.02 -6.35
N THR A 13 3.96 3.50 -5.14
CA THR A 13 4.73 4.59 -4.52
C THR A 13 6.19 4.20 -4.24
N GLY A 14 6.51 2.90 -4.17
CA GLY A 14 7.87 2.40 -3.91
C GLY A 14 8.72 2.18 -5.16
N CYS A 15 8.21 1.43 -6.15
CA CYS A 15 8.97 1.13 -7.38
C CYS A 15 8.59 2.00 -8.58
N GLY A 16 7.49 2.78 -8.51
CA GLY A 16 7.02 3.59 -9.64
C GLY A 16 6.35 2.80 -10.77
N GLU A 17 6.27 1.48 -10.67
CA GLU A 17 5.66 0.63 -11.70
C GLU A 17 4.13 0.63 -11.60
N MET A 18 3.47 0.53 -12.76
CA MET A 18 2.03 0.35 -12.87
C MET A 18 1.67 -1.12 -12.67
N LYS A 19 0.87 -1.41 -11.64
CA LYS A 19 0.43 -2.79 -11.32
C LYS A 19 -1.08 -2.88 -11.14
N SER A 20 -1.59 -4.10 -11.24
CA SER A 20 -3.00 -4.40 -11.04
C SER A 20 -3.41 -4.15 -9.59
N LYS A 21 -4.57 -3.52 -9.36
CA LYS A 21 -5.12 -3.27 -8.01
C LYS A 21 -5.12 -4.51 -7.11
N LYS A 22 -5.30 -5.72 -7.66
CA LYS A 22 -5.35 -7.00 -6.90
C LYS A 22 -4.01 -7.39 -6.25
N GLU A 23 -2.90 -6.98 -6.84
CA GLU A 23 -1.55 -7.35 -6.38
C GLU A 23 -0.95 -6.28 -5.46
N MET A 24 -1.67 -5.19 -5.27
CA MET A 24 -1.24 -4.04 -4.50
C MET A 24 -1.99 -3.93 -3.19
N ILE A 25 -1.27 -3.42 -2.20
CA ILE A 25 -1.80 -3.06 -0.91
C ILE A 25 -2.04 -1.54 -0.92
N ARG A 26 -3.16 -1.11 -0.36
CA ARG A 26 -3.43 0.32 -0.14
C ARG A 26 -3.04 0.66 1.29
N VAL A 27 -2.09 1.56 1.45
CA VAL A 27 -1.80 2.20 2.74
C VAL A 27 -2.64 3.47 2.78
N LEU A 28 -3.47 3.66 3.79
CA LEU A 28 -4.24 4.90 3.93
C LEU A 28 -3.97 5.62 5.24
N LYS A 29 -4.19 6.92 5.20
CA LYS A 29 -4.26 7.79 6.35
C LYS A 29 -5.73 8.02 6.70
N THR A 30 -6.12 7.66 7.91
CA THR A 30 -7.46 7.91 8.45
C THR A 30 -7.65 9.40 8.80
N PRO A 31 -8.89 9.87 9.04
CA PRO A 31 -9.14 11.22 9.55
C PRO A 31 -8.44 11.51 10.89
N GLU A 32 -8.17 10.47 11.69
CA GLU A 32 -7.49 10.53 12.99
C GLU A 32 -5.95 10.60 12.86
N ASP A 33 -5.44 10.82 11.65
CA ASP A 33 -4.00 10.89 11.35
C ASP A 33 -3.24 9.54 11.52
N GLU A 34 -3.97 8.43 11.66
CA GLU A 34 -3.39 7.09 11.77
C GLU A 34 -3.16 6.48 10.38
N ILE A 35 -2.05 5.75 10.22
CA ILE A 35 -1.75 5.03 8.99
C ILE A 35 -2.08 3.56 9.16
N VAL A 36 -2.94 3.06 8.28
CA VAL A 36 -3.39 1.67 8.31
C VAL A 36 -3.27 1.04 6.93
N ILE A 37 -2.98 -0.26 6.93
CA ILE A 37 -3.04 -1.07 5.72
C ILE A 37 -4.50 -1.48 5.47
N ASP A 38 -4.97 -1.24 4.25
CA ASP A 38 -6.30 -1.61 3.76
C ASP A 38 -6.20 -2.48 2.52
N SER A 39 -6.38 -3.78 2.73
CA SER A 39 -6.55 -4.76 1.66
C SER A 39 -7.96 -4.74 1.06
N THR A 40 -8.96 -4.20 1.77
CA THR A 40 -10.37 -4.22 1.36
C THR A 40 -10.70 -3.09 0.38
N GLY A 41 -9.96 -1.98 0.44
CA GLY A 41 -10.20 -0.79 -0.37
C GLY A 41 -11.47 -0.04 -0.02
N LYS A 42 -12.09 -0.32 1.14
CA LYS A 42 -13.37 0.27 1.59
C LYS A 42 -13.17 1.42 2.58
N LYS A 43 -11.98 1.57 3.18
CA LYS A 43 -11.74 2.60 4.19
C LYS A 43 -11.60 3.98 3.56
N ASN A 44 -12.18 4.99 4.21
CA ASN A 44 -12.13 6.39 3.80
C ASN A 44 -10.82 7.04 4.25
N GLY A 45 -10.27 7.90 3.40
CA GLY A 45 -9.01 8.59 3.68
C GLY A 45 -8.11 8.74 2.47
N ARG A 46 -6.97 9.40 2.67
CA ARG A 46 -5.92 9.54 1.64
C ARG A 46 -5.18 8.22 1.55
N GLY A 47 -5.12 7.63 0.36
CA GLY A 47 -4.49 6.33 0.14
C GLY A 47 -3.33 6.41 -0.83
N ALA A 48 -2.28 5.64 -0.55
CA ALA A 48 -1.17 5.35 -1.44
C ALA A 48 -1.16 3.85 -1.76
N TYR A 49 -0.80 3.50 -2.99
CA TYR A 49 -0.73 2.10 -3.41
C TYR A 49 0.72 1.63 -3.40
N ILE A 50 0.94 0.44 -2.86
CA ILE A 50 2.26 -0.17 -2.79
C ILE A 50 2.18 -1.64 -3.20
N CYS A 51 3.23 -2.15 -3.85
CA CYS A 51 3.33 -3.59 -4.10
C CYS A 51 3.26 -4.33 -2.77
N CYS A 52 2.70 -5.54 -2.75
CA CYS A 52 2.83 -6.48 -1.63
C CYS A 52 4.27 -7.01 -1.49
N SER A 53 5.23 -6.11 -1.27
CA SER A 53 6.66 -6.38 -1.10
C SER A 53 7.25 -5.42 -0.06
N VAL A 54 7.90 -5.92 0.98
CA VAL A 54 8.65 -5.15 1.98
C VAL A 54 9.67 -4.25 1.28
N SER A 55 10.28 -4.74 0.19
CA SER A 55 11.23 -3.95 -0.61
C SER A 55 10.61 -2.66 -1.17
N CYS A 56 9.33 -2.70 -1.57
CA CYS A 56 8.63 -1.52 -2.07
C CYS A 56 8.27 -0.58 -0.93
N LEU A 57 7.88 -1.11 0.24
CA LEU A 57 7.65 -0.32 1.45
C LEU A 57 8.89 0.46 1.85
N GLN A 58 10.03 -0.22 1.97
CA GLN A 58 11.30 0.41 2.30
C GLN A 58 11.69 1.50 1.31
N LYS A 59 11.54 1.26 0.01
CA LYS A 59 11.77 2.27 -1.03
C LYS A 59 10.84 3.47 -0.86
N ALA A 60 9.55 3.24 -0.61
CA ALA A 60 8.57 4.30 -0.46
C ALA A 60 8.79 5.15 0.80
N ILE A 61 9.29 4.56 1.88
CA ILE A 61 9.70 5.28 3.08
C ILE A 61 11.00 6.05 2.84
N LYS A 62 12.03 5.40 2.28
CA LYS A 62 13.33 6.02 2.01
C LYS A 62 13.22 7.24 1.09
N THR A 63 12.33 7.19 0.11
CA THR A 63 12.05 8.29 -0.83
C THR A 63 11.04 9.32 -0.32
N LYS A 64 10.52 9.12 0.91
CA LYS A 64 9.38 9.88 1.47
C LYS A 64 8.15 9.90 0.57
N GLY A 65 8.00 8.90 -0.29
CA GLY A 65 6.88 8.76 -1.21
C GLY A 65 5.55 8.56 -0.47
N LEU A 66 5.56 7.77 0.61
CA LEU A 66 4.38 7.58 1.46
C LEU A 66 3.99 8.86 2.21
N GLU A 67 4.95 9.55 2.83
CA GLU A 67 4.72 10.83 3.50
C GLU A 67 4.09 11.87 2.55
N ARG A 68 4.63 11.99 1.32
CA ARG A 68 4.11 12.90 0.29
C ARG A 68 2.70 12.53 -0.16
N SER A 69 2.43 11.24 -0.35
CA SER A 69 1.13 10.74 -0.83
C SER A 69 0.04 10.89 0.23
N LEU A 70 0.38 10.63 1.49
CA LEU A 70 -0.55 10.70 2.62
C LEU A 70 -0.62 12.12 3.23
N LYS A 71 0.34 12.99 2.91
CA LYS A 71 0.55 14.32 3.51
C LYS A 71 0.62 14.27 5.03
N VAL A 72 1.39 13.33 5.56
CA VAL A 72 1.65 13.16 7.00
C VAL A 72 3.07 12.68 7.19
N SER A 73 3.69 13.01 8.33
CA SER A 73 5.00 12.47 8.68
C SER A 73 4.80 11.07 9.27
N ILE A 74 5.56 10.09 8.79
CA ILE A 74 5.48 8.71 9.27
C ILE A 74 6.65 8.50 10.25
N PRO A 75 6.41 8.46 11.56
CA PRO A 75 7.48 8.18 12.52
C PRO A 75 8.04 6.77 12.29
N LYS A 76 9.30 6.56 12.65
CA LYS A 76 10.00 5.30 12.43
C LYS A 76 9.30 4.10 13.10
N GLU A 77 8.71 4.31 14.27
CA GLU A 77 7.94 3.29 14.99
C GLU A 77 6.75 2.77 14.17
N LEU A 78 6.09 3.67 13.44
CA LEU A 78 4.98 3.32 12.55
C LEU A 78 5.48 2.61 11.29
N VAL A 79 6.66 2.98 10.77
CA VAL A 79 7.31 2.25 9.67
C VAL A 79 7.59 0.81 10.05
N GLU A 80 8.18 0.57 11.22
CA GLU A 80 8.48 -0.78 11.71
C GLU A 80 7.20 -1.61 11.90
N THR A 81 6.12 -0.98 12.33
CA THR A 81 4.79 -1.61 12.44
C THR A 81 4.24 -1.98 11.06
N LEU A 82 4.29 -1.07 10.10
CA LEU A 82 3.86 -1.31 8.72
C LEU A 82 4.68 -2.41 8.04
N GLU A 83 6.00 -2.45 8.27
CA GLU A 83 6.87 -3.51 7.76
C GLU A 83 6.47 -4.87 8.31
N LYS A 84 6.21 -4.98 9.62
CA LYS A 84 5.72 -6.23 10.24
C LYS A 84 4.38 -6.66 9.66
N GLU A 85 3.41 -5.76 9.55
CA GLU A 85 2.11 -6.07 8.94
C GLU A 85 2.28 -6.54 7.49
N MET A 86 3.19 -5.94 6.74
CA MET A 86 3.44 -6.27 5.35
C MET A 86 4.09 -7.64 5.18
N VAL A 87 5.04 -8.00 6.05
CA VAL A 87 5.61 -9.35 6.12
C VAL A 87 4.51 -10.37 6.39
N LEU A 88 3.62 -10.09 7.35
CA LEU A 88 2.49 -10.99 7.65
C LEU A 88 1.55 -11.17 6.46
N LEU A 89 1.29 -10.10 5.70
CA LEU A 89 0.47 -10.15 4.48
C LEU A 89 1.16 -10.87 3.30
N GLU A 90 2.49 -10.78 3.21
CA GLU A 90 3.27 -11.58 2.26
C GLU A 90 3.21 -13.07 2.61
N SER A 91 3.38 -13.43 3.88
CA SER A 91 3.30 -14.81 4.37
C SER A 91 1.88 -15.38 4.24
N GLY A 92 0.84 -14.59 4.50
CA GLY A 92 -0.56 -15.02 4.40
C GLY A 92 -1.09 -15.27 2.98
N LYS A 93 -0.34 -14.90 1.93
CA LYS A 93 -0.67 -15.28 0.54
C LYS A 93 -0.22 -16.69 0.16
N GLN A 94 0.47 -17.41 1.06
CA GLN A 94 0.79 -18.83 0.89
C GLN A 94 -0.32 -19.78 1.39
N GLU A 95 -1.58 -19.37 1.46
CA GLU A 95 -2.71 -20.30 1.61
C GLU A 95 -3.86 -19.86 0.72
N ASN A 96 -3.80 -20.25 -0.56
CA ASN A 96 -4.95 -20.58 -1.38
C ASN A 96 -4.36 -21.39 -2.54
N ILE A 97 -4.37 -22.70 -2.33
CA ILE A 97 -3.92 -23.74 -3.25
C ILE A 97 -4.83 -23.82 -4.48
#